data_AF-A0A7S2QLY5-F1
#
_entry.id   AF-A0A7S2QLY5-F1
#
_cell.length_a   1.000
_cell.length_b   1.000
_cell.length_c   1.000
_cell.angle_alpha   90.00
_cell.angle_beta   90.00
_cell.angle_gamma   90.00
#
_symmetry.space_group_name_H-M   'P 1'
#
loop_
_entity.id
_entity.type
_entity.pdbx_description
1 polymer ?
#
loop_
_entity_poly.entity_id
_entity_poly.type
_entity_poly.pdbx_seq_one_letter_code
_entity_poly.pdbx_strand_id
1 'polypeptide(L)'
;GALVRNSYAGPAPAPGAYTNSARRLPHRRALRAASVVAHVYDLRGAEASNLATGDFGIGAFHVGLEIFGVEWSFGYVPPGAGDAPFSGVHPVRPGRSASGSFRESVSLGGLRAHDAGDAWRVLVHLAVQWSGADYHPLRRNCVHFCEAL
;
A
#
# COMPACT_ATOMS: atom_id res chain seq x y z
N GLY A 1 -0.29 -30.91 -43.47
CA GLY A 1 1.11 -31.32 -43.58
C GLY A 1 1.99 -30.10 -43.77
N ALA A 2 3.27 -30.26 -43.42
CA ALA A 2 4.38 -29.30 -43.49
C ALA A 2 4.51 -28.28 -42.34
N LEU A 3 5.29 -28.72 -41.35
CA LEU A 3 6.02 -27.93 -40.36
C LEU A 3 7.01 -26.98 -41.05
N VAL A 4 7.08 -25.72 -40.62
CA VAL A 4 8.25 -24.87 -40.87
C VAL A 4 8.97 -24.68 -39.55
N ARG A 5 10.10 -25.38 -39.43
CA ARG A 5 11.10 -25.23 -38.36
C ARG A 5 11.85 -23.92 -38.60
N ASN A 6 11.88 -23.03 -37.62
CA ASN A 6 12.82 -21.92 -37.63
C ASN A 6 14.03 -22.28 -36.75
N SER A 7 15.19 -22.38 -37.39
CA SER A 7 16.44 -22.86 -36.81
C SER A 7 17.37 -21.66 -36.68
N TYR A 8 17.57 -21.16 -35.46
CA TYR A 8 18.68 -20.26 -35.14
C TYR A 8 19.50 -20.88 -34.02
N ALA A 9 20.41 -21.78 -34.41
CA ALA A 9 21.48 -22.27 -33.57
C ALA A 9 22.66 -21.30 -33.68
N GLY A 10 22.83 -20.43 -32.68
CA GLY A 10 24.08 -19.68 -32.49
C GLY A 10 25.20 -20.63 -32.02
N PRO A 11 26.48 -20.30 -32.28
CA PRO A 11 27.59 -21.17 -31.95
C PRO A 11 27.70 -21.41 -30.44
N ALA A 12 27.86 -22.68 -30.05
CA ALA A 12 28.14 -23.07 -28.67
C ALA A 12 29.50 -22.52 -28.23
N PRO A 13 29.62 -21.93 -27.02
CA PRO A 13 30.90 -21.43 -26.51
C PRO A 13 31.89 -22.58 -26.26
N ALA A 14 33.15 -22.34 -26.61
CA ALA A 14 34.25 -23.30 -26.49
C ALA A 14 34.51 -23.74 -25.03
N PRO A 15 34.86 -25.03 -24.79
CA PRO A 15 35.16 -25.53 -23.46
C PRO A 15 36.55 -25.06 -23.02
N GLY A 16 36.63 -24.19 -22.01
CA GLY A 16 37.93 -23.76 -21.47
C GLY A 16 37.97 -22.41 -20.72
N ALA A 17 36.91 -21.61 -20.73
CA ALA A 17 36.89 -20.34 -20.00
C ALA A 17 36.43 -20.51 -18.53
N TYR A 18 37.05 -21.44 -17.80
CA TYR A 18 37.01 -21.43 -16.32
C TYR A 18 38.16 -20.55 -15.83
N THR A 19 37.93 -19.24 -15.76
CA THR A 19 38.76 -18.38 -14.91
C THR A 19 37.91 -17.87 -13.76
N ASN A 20 38.23 -18.43 -12.59
CA ASN A 20 37.81 -18.01 -11.27
C ASN A 20 38.08 -16.52 -11.08
N SER A 21 37.08 -15.71 -11.37
CA SER A 21 36.97 -14.37 -10.82
C SER A 21 35.68 -14.40 -10.02
N ALA A 22 35.85 -14.55 -8.70
CA ALA A 22 34.81 -14.31 -7.72
C ALA A 22 34.24 -12.91 -7.98
N ARG A 23 33.23 -12.82 -8.86
CA ARG A 23 32.29 -11.72 -8.88
C ARG A 23 31.65 -11.78 -7.52
N ARG A 24 32.14 -10.95 -6.61
CA ARG A 24 31.40 -10.53 -5.43
C ARG A 24 30.05 -10.08 -5.99
N LEU A 25 29.06 -10.97 -5.89
CA LEU A 25 27.67 -10.60 -6.12
C LEU A 25 27.47 -9.35 -5.27
N PRO A 26 26.93 -8.25 -5.84
CA PRO A 26 26.70 -7.05 -5.07
C PRO A 26 25.97 -7.48 -3.81
N HIS A 27 26.70 -7.30 -2.72
CA HIS A 27 26.35 -7.69 -1.37
C HIS A 27 24.87 -7.41 -1.19
N ARG A 28 24.05 -8.47 -1.02
CA ARG A 28 22.66 -8.44 -0.55
C ARG A 28 22.15 -7.00 -0.54
N ARG A 29 21.78 -6.43 -1.70
CA ARG A 29 21.14 -5.13 -1.72
C ARG A 29 19.93 -5.35 -0.85
N ALA A 30 19.98 -4.82 0.38
CA ALA A 30 19.05 -5.17 1.45
C ALA A 30 17.67 -5.27 0.81
N LEU A 31 17.01 -6.42 0.97
CA LEU A 31 15.57 -6.51 0.73
C LEU A 31 15.01 -5.30 1.45
N ARG A 32 14.71 -4.22 0.70
CA ARG A 32 14.65 -2.89 1.29
C ARG A 32 13.51 -2.95 2.28
N ALA A 33 13.80 -2.63 3.53
CA ALA A 33 12.77 -2.46 4.53
C ALA A 33 11.70 -1.56 3.91
N ALA A 34 10.47 -2.06 3.78
CA ALA A 34 9.41 -1.28 3.16
C ALA A 34 9.00 -0.22 4.18
N SER A 35 9.14 1.06 3.82
CA SER A 35 8.69 2.15 4.69
C SER A 35 7.17 2.08 4.86
N VAL A 36 6.72 2.35 6.07
CA VAL A 36 5.31 2.56 6.40
C VAL A 36 5.13 4.05 6.65
N VAL A 37 4.20 4.68 5.93
CA VAL A 37 3.95 6.12 6.02
C VAL A 37 2.46 6.36 6.16
N ALA A 38 2.05 7.10 7.19
CA ALA A 38 0.68 7.59 7.29
C ALA A 38 0.54 8.91 6.53
N HIS A 39 -0.44 9.01 5.64
CA HIS A 39 -0.84 10.23 4.98
C HIS A 39 -2.07 10.80 5.66
N VAL A 40 -1.96 12.02 6.18
CA VAL A 40 -3.02 12.71 6.90
C VAL A 40 -3.63 13.77 5.98
N TYR A 41 -4.95 13.85 5.99
CA TYR A 41 -5.73 14.80 5.23
C TYR A 41 -6.71 15.50 6.16
N ASP A 42 -6.89 16.80 5.99
CA ASP A 42 -8.05 17.50 6.55
C ASP A 42 -9.29 17.06 5.75
N LEU A 43 -10.30 16.49 6.42
CA LEU A 43 -11.54 16.12 5.72
C LEU A 43 -12.14 17.33 5.03
N ARG A 44 -12.72 17.15 3.85
CA ARG A 44 -13.27 18.25 3.06
C ARG A 44 -14.30 19.05 3.88
N GLY A 45 -14.05 20.35 4.03
CA GLY A 45 -14.89 21.26 4.80
C GLY A 45 -14.52 21.36 6.29
N ALA A 46 -13.55 20.58 6.77
CA ALA A 46 -13.05 20.63 8.13
C ALA A 46 -11.75 21.44 8.28
N GLU A 47 -11.16 21.95 7.20
CA GLU A 47 -9.84 22.61 7.21
C GLU A 47 -9.79 23.75 8.23
N ALA A 48 -10.78 24.65 8.21
CA ALA A 48 -10.85 25.78 9.14
C ALA A 48 -11.07 25.34 10.59
N SER A 49 -11.90 24.31 10.81
CA SER A 49 -12.16 23.76 12.14
C SER A 49 -10.91 23.09 12.71
N ASN A 50 -10.24 22.25 11.93
CA ASN A 50 -9.00 21.58 12.32
C ASN A 50 -7.88 22.57 12.62
N LEU A 51 -7.82 23.71 11.92
CA LEU A 51 -6.89 24.79 12.25
C LEU A 51 -7.20 25.42 13.62
N ALA A 52 -8.47 25.63 13.93
CA ALA A 52 -8.90 26.25 15.19
C ALA A 52 -8.80 25.28 16.40
N THR A 53 -8.95 23.97 16.16
CA THR A 53 -9.05 22.97 17.23
C THR A 53 -7.88 22.00 17.31
N GLY A 54 -6.92 22.06 16.37
CA GLY A 54 -5.81 21.12 16.26
C GLY A 54 -4.94 21.04 17.51
N ASP A 55 -4.66 22.18 18.14
CA ASP A 55 -3.88 22.24 19.38
C ASP A 55 -4.59 21.60 20.59
N PHE A 56 -5.90 21.40 20.49
CA PHE A 56 -6.72 20.73 21.50
C PHE A 56 -6.90 19.23 21.22
N GLY A 57 -6.26 18.70 20.17
CA GLY A 57 -6.39 17.29 19.77
C GLY A 57 -7.77 16.94 19.21
N ILE A 58 -8.57 17.93 18.83
CA ILE A 58 -9.90 17.76 18.27
C ILE A 58 -9.81 18.08 16.78
N GLY A 59 -10.28 17.18 15.92
CA GLY A 59 -10.34 17.44 14.48
C GLY A 59 -10.96 16.29 13.70
N ALA A 60 -11.32 16.59 12.46
CA ALA A 60 -11.87 15.65 11.50
C ALA A 60 -10.83 15.39 10.41
N PHE A 61 -10.14 14.25 10.55
CA PHE A 61 -9.06 13.87 9.65
C PHE A 61 -9.40 12.58 8.91
N HIS A 62 -8.81 12.44 7.72
CA HIS A 62 -8.72 11.18 7.01
C HIS A 62 -7.27 10.71 7.01
N VAL A 63 -7.07 9.41 7.18
CA VAL A 63 -5.74 8.79 7.19
C VAL A 63 -5.71 7.64 6.19
N GLY A 64 -4.60 7.52 5.47
CA GLY A 64 -4.26 6.34 4.67
C GLY A 64 -2.85 5.86 5.01
N LEU A 65 -2.63 4.55 4.98
CA LEU A 65 -1.31 3.94 5.20
C LEU A 65 -0.68 3.55 3.87
N GLU A 66 0.48 4.14 3.57
CA GLU A 66 1.32 3.73 2.47
C GLU A 66 2.23 2.58 2.89
N ILE A 67 2.07 1.45 2.19
CA ILE A 67 2.94 0.29 2.29
C ILE A 67 3.22 -0.19 0.87
N PHE A 68 4.49 -0.51 0.57
CA PHE A 68 4.94 -0.93 -0.76
C PHE A 68 4.61 0.10 -1.88
N GLY A 69 4.57 1.39 -1.55
CA GLY A 69 4.32 2.47 -2.51
C GLY A 69 2.86 2.66 -2.91
N VAL A 70 1.92 2.01 -2.20
CA VAL A 70 0.48 2.17 -2.37
C VAL A 70 -0.12 2.62 -1.05
N GLU A 71 -0.88 3.70 -1.07
CA GLU A 71 -1.67 4.16 0.08
C GLU A 71 -2.96 3.36 0.15
N TRP A 72 -3.28 2.80 1.32
CA TRP A 72 -4.50 2.06 1.57
C TRP A 72 -5.34 2.81 2.59
N SER A 73 -6.63 2.95 2.31
CA SER A 73 -7.56 3.53 3.25
C SER A 73 -8.90 2.80 3.23
N PHE A 74 -9.72 3.07 4.23
CA PHE A 74 -11.06 2.50 4.41
C PHE A 74 -12.12 3.60 4.35
N GLY A 75 -13.16 3.37 3.56
CA GLY A 75 -14.23 4.33 3.34
C GLY A 75 -15.59 3.68 3.14
N TYR A 76 -16.63 4.50 3.23
CA TYR A 76 -18.00 4.09 2.94
C TYR A 76 -18.16 3.73 1.46
N VAL A 77 -18.84 2.62 1.20
CA VAL A 77 -19.28 2.22 -0.14
C VAL A 77 -20.79 2.01 -0.10
N PRO A 78 -21.57 2.71 -0.94
CA PRO A 78 -23.02 2.55 -0.96
C PRO A 78 -23.47 1.12 -1.27
N PRO A 79 -24.52 0.61 -0.59
CA PRO A 79 -25.18 -0.63 -0.99
C PRO A 79 -25.62 -0.57 -2.46
N GLY A 80 -25.43 -1.65 -3.21
CA GLY A 80 -25.81 -1.72 -4.63
C GLY A 80 -24.79 -1.12 -5.61
N ALA A 81 -23.61 -0.69 -5.14
CA ALA A 81 -22.49 -0.36 -6.02
C ALA A 81 -21.85 -1.58 -6.73
N GLY A 82 -22.42 -2.79 -6.55
CA GLY A 82 -22.04 -4.05 -7.20
C GLY A 82 -22.72 -5.29 -6.58
N ASP A 83 -22.35 -6.50 -7.05
CA ASP A 83 -23.02 -7.78 -6.74
C ASP A 83 -22.54 -8.51 -5.46
N ALA A 84 -21.81 -7.84 -4.55
CA ALA A 84 -21.30 -8.43 -3.30
C ALA A 84 -21.07 -7.34 -2.25
N PRO A 85 -20.91 -7.66 -0.93
CA PRO A 85 -20.42 -6.66 0.02
C PRO A 85 -19.06 -6.17 -0.45
N PHE A 86 -19.01 -4.96 -1.01
CA PHE A 86 -17.78 -4.38 -1.49
C PHE A 86 -16.87 -4.07 -0.30
N SER A 87 -15.61 -4.47 -0.38
CA SER A 87 -14.56 -3.99 0.51
C SER A 87 -14.60 -2.46 0.54
N GLY A 88 -14.61 -1.89 1.75
CA GLY A 88 -14.39 -0.45 1.92
C GLY A 88 -12.91 -0.09 1.85
N VAL A 89 -12.02 -1.08 1.90
CA VAL A 89 -10.58 -0.93 1.73
C VAL A 89 -10.27 -0.72 0.25
N HIS A 90 -9.57 0.37 -0.05
CA HIS A 90 -9.25 0.76 -1.41
C HIS A 90 -7.84 1.36 -1.52
N PRO A 91 -7.16 1.13 -2.65
CA PRO A 91 -5.87 1.74 -2.93
C PRO A 91 -6.02 3.19 -3.42
N VAL A 92 -5.06 4.02 -3.05
CA VAL A 92 -4.93 5.43 -3.40
C VAL A 92 -3.49 5.68 -3.81
N ARG A 93 -3.26 6.62 -4.74
CA ARG A 93 -1.90 7.12 -4.95
C ARG A 93 -1.46 7.88 -3.69
N PRO A 94 -0.26 7.64 -3.16
CA PRO A 94 0.24 8.37 -1.99
C PRO A 94 0.02 9.89 -2.05
N GLY A 95 -0.62 10.45 -1.02
CA GLY A 95 -0.88 11.88 -0.92
C GLY A 95 -1.92 12.41 -1.92
N ARG A 96 -2.81 11.54 -2.43
CA ARG A 96 -3.84 11.88 -3.44
C ARG A 96 -5.25 11.39 -3.11
N SER A 97 -5.55 11.15 -1.82
CA SER A 97 -6.92 10.82 -1.42
C SER A 97 -7.91 11.93 -1.81
N ALA A 98 -9.08 11.53 -2.31
CA ALA A 98 -10.15 12.46 -2.67
C ALA A 98 -10.99 12.92 -1.47
N SER A 99 -10.78 12.29 -0.30
CA SER A 99 -11.53 12.50 0.94
C SER A 99 -11.31 13.90 1.54
N GLY A 100 -10.24 14.59 1.15
CA GLY A 100 -9.86 15.84 1.80
C GLY A 100 -8.63 16.52 1.20
N SER A 101 -8.20 17.58 1.87
CA SER A 101 -7.00 18.34 1.53
C SER A 101 -5.79 17.66 2.18
N PHE A 102 -4.76 17.35 1.39
CA PHE A 102 -3.54 16.73 1.92
C PHE A 102 -2.86 17.66 2.93
N ARG A 103 -2.59 17.13 4.13
CA ARG A 103 -1.97 17.88 5.23
C ARG A 103 -0.51 17.54 5.36
N GLU A 104 -0.19 16.27 5.61
CA GLU A 104 1.18 15.82 5.88
C GLU A 104 1.36 14.31 5.71
N SER A 105 2.63 13.88 5.67
CA SER A 105 3.03 12.48 5.74
C SER A 105 3.85 12.24 7.02
N VAL A 106 3.47 11.23 7.79
CA VAL A 106 4.16 10.82 9.02
C VAL A 106 4.82 9.47 8.79
N SER A 107 6.15 9.42 8.88
CA SER A 107 6.89 8.16 8.80
C SER A 107 6.66 7.33 10.07
N LEU A 108 6.14 6.12 9.91
CA LEU A 108 5.89 5.18 11.01
C LEU A 108 7.02 4.14 11.17
N GLY A 109 8.06 4.23 10.35
CA GLY A 109 9.20 3.31 10.36
C GLY A 109 9.23 2.41 9.13
N GLY A 110 9.80 1.21 9.28
CA GLY A 110 9.94 0.26 8.18
C GLY A 110 9.68 -1.17 8.59
N LEU A 111 9.00 -1.90 7.72
CA LEU A 111 8.83 -3.34 7.79
C LEU A 111 10.17 -4.02 7.52
N ARG A 112 10.55 -5.02 8.32
CA ARG A 112 11.73 -5.82 7.99
C ARG A 112 11.41 -6.69 6.78
N ALA A 113 12.45 -7.18 6.12
CA ALA A 113 12.29 -7.96 4.90
C ALA A 113 11.42 -9.23 5.06
N HIS A 114 11.39 -9.83 6.25
CA HIS A 114 10.51 -10.97 6.55
C HIS A 114 9.05 -10.55 6.77
N ASP A 115 8.82 -9.36 7.34
CA ASP A 115 7.49 -8.84 7.65
C ASP A 115 6.71 -8.41 6.39
N ALA A 116 7.40 -8.18 5.27
CA ALA A 116 6.76 -7.68 4.05
C ALA A 116 5.66 -8.63 3.50
N GLY A 117 5.92 -9.95 3.56
CA GLY A 117 4.92 -10.94 3.17
C GLY A 117 3.72 -10.99 4.13
N ASP A 118 3.97 -10.75 5.41
CA ASP A 118 2.93 -10.75 6.44
C ASP A 118 2.04 -9.51 6.34
N ALA A 119 2.62 -8.33 6.09
CA ALA A 119 1.86 -7.10 5.86
C ALA A 119 0.87 -7.23 4.70
N TRP A 120 1.28 -7.87 3.59
CA TRP A 120 0.35 -8.14 2.48
C TRP A 120 -0.78 -9.10 2.88
N ARG A 121 -0.48 -10.15 3.66
CA ARG A 121 -1.50 -11.09 4.15
C ARG A 121 -2.50 -10.41 5.09
N VAL A 122 -2.00 -9.57 6.00
CA VAL A 122 -2.84 -8.76 6.90
C VAL A 122 -3.75 -7.84 6.09
N LEU A 123 -3.21 -7.10 5.13
CA LEU A 123 -3.99 -6.23 4.25
C LEU A 123 -5.11 -6.98 3.53
N VAL A 124 -4.80 -8.11 2.89
CA VAL A 124 -5.80 -8.92 2.17
C VAL A 124 -6.86 -9.45 3.14
N HIS A 125 -6.45 -9.90 4.32
CA HIS A 125 -7.38 -10.37 5.35
C HIS A 125 -8.33 -9.24 5.80
N LEU A 126 -7.79 -8.05 6.07
CA LEU A 126 -8.60 -6.89 6.45
C LEU A 126 -9.53 -6.44 5.31
N ALA A 127 -9.09 -6.46 4.05
CA ALA A 127 -9.93 -6.11 2.91
C ALA A 127 -11.19 -7.00 2.80
N VAL A 128 -11.12 -8.26 3.26
CA VAL A 128 -12.30 -9.14 3.33
C VAL A 128 -13.20 -8.78 4.51
N GLN A 129 -12.64 -8.42 5.66
CA GLN A 129 -13.40 -8.16 6.89
C GLN A 129 -14.02 -6.76 6.94
N TRP A 130 -13.45 -5.80 6.21
CA TRP A 130 -13.81 -4.39 6.27
C TRP A 130 -14.72 -4.02 5.08
N SER A 131 -16.00 -4.38 5.19
CA SER A 131 -17.02 -3.98 4.23
C SER A 131 -17.24 -2.46 4.26
N GLY A 132 -17.40 -1.83 3.10
CA GLY A 132 -17.71 -0.42 3.00
C GLY A 132 -19.09 -0.06 3.57
N ALA A 133 -20.00 -1.02 3.66
CA ALA A 133 -21.31 -0.84 4.30
C ALA A 133 -21.20 -0.68 5.83
N ASP A 134 -20.12 -1.21 6.44
CA ASP A 134 -19.88 -1.15 7.89
C ASP A 134 -19.16 0.14 8.31
N TYR A 135 -18.88 1.06 7.37
CA TYR A 135 -18.19 2.30 7.69
C TYR A 135 -19.01 3.14 8.67
N HIS A 136 -18.36 3.54 9.77
CA HIS A 136 -18.93 4.41 10.79
C HIS A 136 -17.94 5.51 11.18
N PRO A 137 -18.27 6.81 11.01
CA PRO A 137 -17.34 7.93 11.22
C PRO A 137 -16.61 7.93 12.57
N LEU A 138 -17.24 7.41 13.63
CA LEU A 138 -16.69 7.44 14.99
C LEU A 138 -16.24 6.08 15.55
N ARG A 139 -16.58 4.96 14.90
CA ARG A 139 -16.44 3.61 15.50
C ARG A 139 -15.73 2.61 14.60
N ARG A 140 -15.72 2.90 13.29
CA ARG A 140 -15.14 2.03 12.27
C ARG A 140 -14.85 2.87 11.04
N ASN A 141 -13.74 3.59 11.09
CA ASN A 141 -13.34 4.55 10.05
C ASN A 141 -11.91 4.25 9.57
N CYS A 142 -11.38 5.11 8.71
CA CYS A 142 -10.02 4.98 8.17
C CYS A 142 -8.92 4.89 9.24
N VAL A 143 -9.06 5.57 10.39
CA VAL A 143 -8.08 5.51 11.48
C VAL A 143 -8.07 4.11 12.10
N HIS A 144 -9.24 3.57 12.46
CA HIS A 144 -9.35 2.22 13.02
C HIS A 144 -8.82 1.15 12.05
N PHE A 145 -9.02 1.34 10.74
CA PHE A 145 -8.45 0.46 9.74
C PHE A 145 -6.93 0.54 9.72
N CYS A 146 -6.36 1.75 9.76
CA CYS A 146 -4.92 1.95 9.79
C CYS A 146 -4.27 1.43 11.09
N GLU A 147 -4.99 1.46 12.22
CA GLU A 147 -4.51 0.84 13.47
C GLU A 147 -4.50 -0.68 13.40
N ALA A 148 -5.41 -1.29 12.64
CA ALA A 148 -5.51 -2.74 12.48
C ALA A 148 -4.52 -3.31 11.45
N LEU A 149 -4.01 -2.46 10.53
CA LEU A 149 -3.12 -2.81 9.43
C LEU A 149 -1.64 -2.69 9.83
#